data_AF-A0A6B3HUV2-F1
#
_entry.id   AF-A0A6B3HUV2-F1
#
_cell.length_a   1.000
_cell.length_b   1.000
_cell.length_c   1.000
_cell.angle_alpha   90.00
_cell.angle_beta   90.00
_cell.angle_gamma   90.00
#
_symmetry.space_group_name_H-M   'P 1'
#
loop_
_entity.id
_entity.type
_entity.pdbx_description
1 polymer ?
#
loop_
_entity_poly.entity_id
_entity_poly.type
_entity_poly.pdbx_seq_one_letter_code
_entity_poly.pdbx_strand_id
1 'polypeptide(L)'
;IEKGKVGGTCLHNGCIPTKALLHAGEIADQAREAGQFGVKATFEGIDIEAVHKYKDEVISGLYKGLQGLIASRKVHYIEGEGKLSSPTSVDVNGQRIQGRHVLLATGSVPKSLPGLEIDGNRIISSDHAL
;
A
#
# COMPACT_ATOMS: atom_id res chain seq x y z
N ILE A 1 -13.34 -3.93 -10.61
CA ILE A 1 -12.70 -5.25 -10.73
C ILE A 1 -11.31 -5.10 -10.15
N GLU A 2 -11.01 -5.82 -9.07
CA GLU A 2 -9.72 -5.78 -8.37
C GLU A 2 -9.39 -7.19 -7.90
N LYS A 3 -8.16 -7.65 -8.15
CA LYS A 3 -7.72 -9.00 -7.75
C LYS A 3 -7.14 -9.06 -6.35
N GLY A 4 -6.67 -7.92 -5.83
CA GLY A 4 -6.18 -7.78 -4.48
C GLY A 4 -7.13 -6.95 -3.61
N LYS A 5 -6.57 -5.99 -2.89
CA LYS A 5 -7.33 -5.05 -2.07
C LYS A 5 -7.52 -3.73 -2.81
N VAL A 6 -8.72 -3.16 -2.74
CA VAL A 6 -8.95 -1.78 -3.23
C VAL A 6 -8.00 -0.79 -2.57
N GLY A 7 -7.51 0.17 -3.36
CA GLY A 7 -6.47 1.12 -2.96
C GLY A 7 -5.08 0.78 -3.50
N GLY A 8 -4.88 -0.46 -3.98
CA GLY A 8 -3.69 -0.86 -4.73
C GLY A 8 -2.38 -0.67 -3.96
N THR A 9 -1.26 -0.63 -4.69
CA THR A 9 0.09 -0.58 -4.12
C THR A 9 0.28 0.60 -3.18
N CYS A 10 -0.19 1.80 -3.54
CA CYS A 10 0.07 3.01 -2.76
C CYS A 10 -0.51 2.92 -1.33
N LEU A 11 -1.69 2.33 -1.17
CA LEU A 11 -2.32 2.15 0.13
C LEU A 11 -1.70 1.00 0.93
N HIS A 12 -1.46 -0.14 0.29
CA HIS A 12 -1.13 -1.37 1.01
C HIS A 12 0.37 -1.61 1.15
N ASN A 13 1.16 -1.40 0.08
CA ASN A 13 2.58 -1.78 0.00
C ASN A 13 3.41 -0.69 -0.70
N GLY A 14 3.14 0.58 -0.38
CA GLY A 14 3.75 1.69 -1.09
C GLY A 14 3.75 2.97 -0.27
N CYS A 15 3.04 3.99 -0.75
CA CYS A 15 3.03 5.31 -0.16
C CYS A 15 2.71 5.30 1.34
N ILE A 16 1.56 4.75 1.73
CA ILE A 16 1.05 4.82 3.09
C ILE A 16 1.99 4.13 4.09
N PRO A 17 2.37 2.84 3.91
CA PRO A 17 3.33 2.22 4.81
C PRO A 17 4.68 2.96 4.84
N THR A 18 5.20 3.38 3.67
CA THR A 18 6.48 4.11 3.62
C THR A 18 6.41 5.39 4.45
N LYS A 19 5.33 6.18 4.33
CA LYS A 19 5.23 7.47 5.04
C LYS A 19 4.94 7.27 6.52
N ALA A 20 4.22 6.22 6.91
CA ALA A 20 4.07 5.87 8.33
C ALA A 20 5.41 5.51 8.97
N LEU A 21 6.24 4.71 8.30
CA LEU A 21 7.59 4.36 8.76
C LEU A 21 8.52 5.56 8.80
N LEU A 22 8.50 6.41 7.75
CA LEU A 22 9.29 7.65 7.72
C LEU A 22 8.90 8.60 8.86
N HIS A 23 7.61 8.71 9.17
CA HIS A 23 7.16 9.56 10.27
C HIS A 23 7.64 9.01 11.63
N ALA A 24 7.59 7.70 11.86
CA ALA A 24 8.17 7.11 13.06
C ALA A 24 9.68 7.38 13.18
N GLY A 25 10.41 7.31 12.05
CA GLY A 25 11.82 7.69 11.98
C GLY A 25 12.06 9.16 12.31
N GLU A 26 11.24 10.06 11.76
CA GLU A 26 11.30 11.50 12.03
C GLU A 26 11.08 11.81 13.52
N ILE A 27 10.15 11.13 14.19
CA ILE A 27 9.95 11.27 15.64
C ILE A 27 11.20 10.83 16.42
N ALA A 28 11.85 9.75 16.00
CA ALA A 28 13.10 9.30 16.62
C ALA A 28 14.23 10.33 16.45
N ASP A 29 14.36 10.92 15.27
CA ASP A 29 15.35 11.97 14.99
C ASP A 29 15.07 13.22 15.82
N GLN A 30 13.81 13.68 15.85
CA GLN A 30 13.39 14.82 16.69
C GLN A 30 13.68 14.58 18.17
N ALA A 31 13.47 13.36 18.68
CA ALA A 31 13.77 13.02 20.07
C ALA A 31 15.28 13.09 20.38
N ARG A 32 16.15 12.65 19.47
CA ARG A 32 17.61 12.76 19.62
C ARG A 32 18.08 14.21 19.59
N GLU A 33 17.47 15.02 18.74
CA GLU A 33 17.89 16.40 18.50
C GLU A 33 17.19 17.43 19.40
N ALA A 34 16.23 17.00 20.22
CA ALA A 34 15.38 17.86 21.06
C ALA A 34 16.14 18.89 21.90
N GLY A 35 17.36 18.54 22.35
CA GLY A 35 18.22 19.41 23.15
C GLY A 35 18.57 20.74 22.48
N GLN A 36 18.64 20.79 21.14
CA GLN A 36 18.94 22.02 20.41
C GLN A 36 17.83 23.10 20.59
N PHE A 37 16.64 22.65 20.95
CA PHE A 37 15.48 23.51 21.23
C PHE A 37 15.21 23.69 22.72
N GLY A 38 16.17 23.29 23.58
CA GLY A 38 16.02 23.36 25.04
C GLY A 38 15.09 22.30 25.64
N VAL A 39 14.63 21.32 24.85
CA VAL A 39 13.79 20.22 25.31
C VAL A 39 14.68 19.09 25.83
N LYS A 40 14.49 18.71 27.10
CA LYS A 40 15.17 17.57 27.70
C LYS A 40 14.38 16.30 27.40
N ALA A 41 14.83 15.54 26.41
CA ALA A 41 14.29 14.23 26.06
C ALA A 41 15.39 13.16 26.18
N THR A 42 14.98 11.93 26.51
CA THR A 42 15.86 10.75 26.47
C THR A 42 15.36 9.83 25.38
N PHE A 43 16.22 9.50 24.43
CA PHE A 43 15.91 8.53 23.38
C PHE A 43 16.41 7.14 23.79
N GLU A 44 15.49 6.25 24.17
CA GLU A 44 15.81 4.92 24.69
C GLU A 44 15.90 3.83 23.61
N GLY A 45 15.39 4.09 22.41
CA GLY A 45 15.43 3.16 21.28
C GLY A 45 14.17 3.17 20.43
N ILE A 46 14.07 2.19 19.55
CA ILE A 46 12.90 1.95 18.69
C ILE A 46 12.33 0.58 19.04
N ASP A 47 11.04 0.53 19.38
CA ASP A 47 10.26 -0.69 19.39
C ASP A 47 9.71 -0.93 17.98
N ILE A 48 10.37 -1.81 17.23
CA ILE A 48 10.03 -2.07 15.83
C ILE A 48 8.66 -2.75 15.69
N GLU A 49 8.24 -3.56 16.66
CA GLU A 49 6.92 -4.20 16.65
C GLU A 49 5.81 -3.16 16.80
N ALA A 50 5.99 -2.20 17.72
CA ALA A 50 5.06 -1.08 17.88
C ALA A 50 5.00 -0.17 16.64
N VAL A 51 6.15 0.07 15.98
CA VAL A 51 6.20 0.85 14.72
C VAL A 51 5.44 0.14 13.60
N HIS A 52 5.62 -1.17 13.43
CA HIS A 52 4.86 -1.95 12.45
C HIS A 52 3.37 -1.97 12.77
N LYS A 53 3.00 -2.11 14.05
CA LYS A 53 1.60 -2.03 14.48
C LYS A 53 0.97 -0.68 14.12
N TYR A 54 1.66 0.43 14.40
CA TYR A 54 1.21 1.77 14.01
C TYR A 54 1.00 1.89 12.49
N LYS A 55 1.97 1.42 11.69
CA LYS A 55 1.86 1.38 10.22
C LYS A 55 0.62 0.60 9.77
N ASP A 56 0.38 -0.58 10.33
CA ASP A 56 -0.76 -1.44 9.99
C ASP A 56 -2.10 -0.82 10.40
N GLU A 57 -2.16 -0.14 11.55
CA GLU A 57 -3.34 0.60 11.99
C GLU A 57 -3.71 1.72 11.01
N VAL A 58 -2.73 2.51 10.55
CA VAL A 58 -2.93 3.56 9.53
C VAL A 58 -3.49 2.97 8.23
N ILE A 59 -2.90 1.87 7.74
CA ILE A 59 -3.37 1.18 6.53
C ILE A 59 -4.81 0.68 6.71
N SER A 60 -5.10 0.04 7.85
CA SER A 60 -6.42 -0.53 8.12
C SER A 60 -7.52 0.54 8.16
N GLY A 61 -7.24 1.70 8.78
CA GLY A 61 -8.17 2.82 8.86
C GLY A 61 -8.48 3.40 7.49
N LEU A 62 -7.45 3.65 6.67
CA LEU A 62 -7.61 4.16 5.31
C LEU A 62 -8.29 3.16 4.39
N TYR A 63 -7.99 1.86 4.51
CA TYR A 63 -8.65 0.80 3.74
C TYR A 63 -10.14 0.73 4.05
N LYS A 64 -10.51 0.74 5.33
CA LYS A 64 -11.91 0.78 5.76
C LYS A 64 -12.63 2.03 5.24
N GLY A 65 -11.98 3.20 5.31
CA GLY A 65 -12.51 4.45 4.76
C GLY A 65 -12.77 4.37 3.25
N LEU A 66 -11.83 3.80 2.49
CA LEU A 66 -11.97 3.62 1.05
C LEU A 66 -13.14 2.68 0.69
N GLN A 67 -13.29 1.57 1.41
CA GLN A 67 -14.43 0.66 1.20
C GLN A 67 -15.77 1.38 1.45
N GLY A 68 -15.85 2.19 2.51
CA GLY A 68 -17.02 3.03 2.80
C GLY A 68 -17.32 4.03 1.66
N LEU A 69 -16.29 4.67 1.11
CA LEU A 69 -16.45 5.60 -0.01
C LEU A 69 -16.98 4.88 -1.27
N ILE A 70 -16.41 3.74 -1.64
CA ILE A 70 -16.86 2.92 -2.78
C ILE A 70 -18.35 2.56 -2.64
N ALA A 71 -18.74 2.06 -1.46
CA ALA A 71 -20.13 1.70 -1.18
C ALA A 71 -21.06 2.92 -1.23
N SER A 72 -20.69 4.05 -0.62
CA SER A 72 -21.50 5.28 -0.61
C SER A 72 -21.75 5.85 -2.01
N ARG A 73 -20.79 5.64 -2.93
CA ARG A 73 -20.88 6.05 -4.33
C ARG A 73 -21.60 5.03 -5.21
N LYS A 74 -22.11 3.93 -4.63
CA LYS A 74 -22.80 2.84 -5.34
C LYS A 74 -21.94 2.24 -6.47
N VAL A 75 -20.62 2.24 -6.29
CA VAL A 75 -19.70 1.60 -7.24
C VAL A 75 -19.79 0.09 -7.04
N HIS A 76 -20.18 -0.64 -8.09
CA HIS A 76 -20.20 -2.09 -8.03
C HIS A 76 -18.77 -2.63 -8.03
N TYR A 77 -18.37 -3.16 -6.87
CA TYR A 77 -17.07 -3.78 -6.67
C TYR A 77 -17.14 -5.27 -6.97
N ILE A 78 -16.24 -5.75 -7.82
CA ILE A 78 -16.09 -7.17 -8.16
C ILE A 78 -14.66 -7.55 -7.80
N GLU A 79 -14.52 -8.48 -6.87
CA GLU A 79 -13.24 -9.08 -6.52
C GLU A 79 -12.90 -10.18 -7.53
N GLY A 80 -11.72 -10.10 -8.13
CA GLY A 80 -11.24 -11.04 -9.14
C GLY A 80 -10.29 -10.38 -10.15
N GLU A 81 -9.56 -11.23 -10.87
CA GLU A 81 -8.67 -10.80 -11.94
C GLU A 81 -9.47 -10.58 -13.24
N GLY A 82 -9.47 -9.33 -13.71
CA GLY A 82 -10.12 -8.96 -14.96
C GLY A 82 -9.21 -9.17 -16.17
N LYS A 83 -9.73 -9.82 -17.20
CA LYS A 83 -9.07 -9.95 -18.51
C LYS A 83 -9.84 -9.13 -19.54
N LEU A 84 -9.17 -8.17 -20.19
CA LEU A 84 -9.77 -7.42 -21.30
C LEU A 84 -10.12 -8.40 -22.43
N SER A 85 -11.39 -8.53 -22.76
CA SER A 85 -11.91 -9.47 -23.77
C SER A 85 -12.40 -8.79 -25.04
N SER A 86 -12.64 -7.48 -24.98
CA SER A 86 -12.91 -6.61 -26.14
C SER A 86 -12.59 -5.15 -25.79
N PRO A 87 -12.69 -4.18 -26.73
CA PRO A 87 -12.54 -2.75 -26.42
C PRO A 87 -13.51 -2.22 -25.34
N THR A 88 -14.59 -2.93 -25.07
CA THR A 88 -15.70 -2.53 -24.18
C THR A 88 -16.10 -3.59 -23.16
N SER A 89 -15.35 -4.69 -23.07
CA SER A 89 -15.69 -5.84 -22.21
C SER A 89 -14.49 -6.39 -21.44
N VAL A 90 -14.76 -6.81 -20.20
CA VAL A 90 -13.80 -7.46 -19.32
C VAL A 90 -14.41 -8.76 -18.80
N ASP A 91 -13.68 -9.86 -18.91
CA ASP A 91 -14.07 -11.14 -18.35
C ASP A 91 -13.47 -11.29 -16.93
N VAL A 92 -14.28 -11.71 -15.96
CA VAL A 92 -13.88 -11.92 -14.56
C VAL A 92 -14.76 -13.02 -13.95
N ASN A 93 -14.16 -13.98 -13.25
CA ASN A 93 -14.87 -15.09 -12.58
C ASN A 93 -15.87 -15.84 -13.48
N GLY A 94 -15.55 -16.01 -14.77
CA GLY A 94 -16.44 -16.66 -15.75
C GLY A 94 -17.61 -15.80 -16.25
N GLN A 95 -17.72 -14.55 -15.79
CA GLN A 95 -18.71 -13.59 -16.24
C GLN A 95 -18.08 -12.53 -17.16
N ARG A 96 -18.82 -12.11 -18.18
CA ARG A 96 -18.47 -10.95 -19.03
C ARG A 96 -19.16 -9.69 -18.51
N ILE A 97 -18.35 -8.68 -18.18
CA ILE A 97 -18.81 -7.35 -17.80
C ILE A 97 -18.65 -6.41 -18.99
N GLN A 98 -19.74 -5.77 -19.40
CA GLN A 98 -19.78 -4.84 -20.53
C GLN A 98 -19.94 -3.40 -20.06
N GLY A 99 -19.26 -2.47 -20.73
CA GLY A 99 -19.37 -1.03 -20.47
C GLY A 99 -19.14 -0.21 -21.73
N ARG A 100 -19.53 1.08 -21.72
CA ARG A 100 -19.28 1.99 -22.86
C ARG A 100 -17.79 2.34 -23.00
N HIS A 101 -17.08 2.37 -21.88
CA HIS A 101 -15.66 2.69 -21.80
C HIS A 101 -14.99 1.73 -20.81
N VAL A 102 -13.72 1.41 -21.07
CA VAL A 102 -12.88 0.61 -20.17
C VAL A 102 -11.65 1.45 -19.80
N LEU A 103 -11.43 1.64 -18.50
CA LEU A 103 -10.24 2.28 -17.96
C LEU A 103 -9.30 1.19 -17.43
N LEU A 104 -8.11 1.08 -18.03
CA LEU A 104 -7.07 0.19 -17.54
C LEU A 104 -6.21 0.93 -16.50
N ALA A 105 -6.32 0.50 -15.24
CA ALA A 105 -5.58 1.06 -14.12
C ALA A 105 -4.87 -0.06 -13.33
N THR A 106 -4.17 -0.95 -14.03
CA THR A 106 -3.60 -2.19 -13.49
C THR A 106 -2.33 -2.00 -12.65
N GLY A 107 -1.83 -0.77 -12.53
CA GLY A 107 -0.64 -0.46 -11.75
C GLY A 107 0.67 -0.99 -12.34
N SER A 108 1.63 -1.25 -11.47
CA SER A 108 2.98 -1.74 -11.79
C SER A 108 3.47 -2.70 -10.71
N VAL A 109 4.55 -3.42 -10.98
CA VAL A 109 5.21 -4.34 -10.04
C VAL A 109 6.70 -4.00 -9.91
N PRO A 110 7.36 -4.34 -8.79
CA PRO A 110 8.81 -4.19 -8.68
C PRO A 110 9.54 -4.91 -9.81
N LYS A 111 10.56 -4.25 -10.36
CA LYS A 111 11.40 -4.80 -11.41
C LYS A 111 12.74 -5.21 -10.80
N SER A 112 13.20 -6.42 -11.10
CA SER A 112 14.54 -6.85 -10.71
C SER A 112 15.62 -6.37 -11.68
N LEU A 113 16.87 -6.41 -11.22
CA LEU A 113 18.05 -6.10 -12.04
C LEU A 113 18.61 -7.38 -12.68
N PRO A 114 19.21 -7.32 -13.89
CA PRO A 114 19.83 -8.49 -14.51
C PRO A 114 20.88 -9.13 -13.58
N GLY A 115 20.76 -10.44 -13.34
CA GLY A 115 21.65 -11.20 -12.47
C GLY A 115 21.39 -11.06 -10.97
N LEU A 116 20.37 -10.29 -10.58
CA LEU A 116 19.89 -10.20 -9.21
C LEU A 116 18.45 -10.68 -9.17
N GLU A 117 18.20 -11.84 -8.58
CA GLU A 117 16.84 -12.34 -8.35
C GLU A 117 16.36 -11.88 -6.99
N ILE A 118 15.11 -11.39 -6.92
CA ILE A 118 14.50 -11.02 -5.64
C ILE A 118 14.18 -12.31 -4.88
N ASP A 119 14.89 -12.55 -3.77
CA ASP A 119 14.78 -13.77 -2.96
C ASP A 119 13.97 -13.56 -1.67
N GLY A 120 13.61 -12.32 -1.36
CA GLY A 120 12.83 -11.97 -0.17
C GLY A 120 13.59 -12.06 1.16
N ASN A 121 14.91 -12.28 1.11
CA ASN A 121 15.79 -12.34 2.27
C ASN A 121 16.94 -11.34 2.16
N ARG A 122 17.85 -11.55 1.20
CA ARG A 122 19.00 -10.67 0.97
C ARG A 122 18.72 -9.65 -0.14
N ILE A 123 18.07 -10.09 -1.20
CA ILE A 123 17.63 -9.25 -2.31
C ILE A 123 16.13 -9.07 -2.15
N ILE A 124 15.76 -7.91 -1.62
CA ILE A 124 14.38 -7.55 -1.31
C ILE A 124 13.88 -6.44 -2.21
N SER A 125 12.56 -6.40 -2.41
CA SER A 125 11.85 -5.29 -3.06
C SER A 125 11.11 -4.45 -2.00
N SER A 126 10.46 -3.37 -2.45
CA SER A 126 9.55 -2.59 -1.60
C SER A 126 8.47 -3.45 -0.94
N ASP A 127 8.02 -4.53 -1.58
CA ASP A 127 6.97 -5.40 -1.05
C ASP A 127 7.43 -6.21 0.17
N HIS A 128 8.73 -6.41 0.33
CA HIS A 128 9.32 -7.13 1.45
C HIS A 128 9.81 -6.17 2.55
N ALA A 129 10.18 -4.95 2.18
CA ALA A 129 10.70 -3.94 3.09
C ALA A 129 9.60 -3.22 3.89
N LEU A 130 8.36 -3.27 3.42
CA LEU A 130 7.20 -2.55 3.97
C LEU A 130 6.29 -3.48 4.76
#